data_AF-A0A3G5FGK3-F1
#
_entry.id   AF-A0A3G5FGK3-F1
#
_cell.length_a   1.000
_cell.length_b   1.000
_cell.length_c   1.000
_cell.angle_alpha   90.00
_cell.angle_beta   90.00
_cell.angle_gamma   90.00
#
_symmetry.space_group_name_H-M   'P 1'
#
loop_
_entity.id
_entity.type
_entity.pdbx_description
1 polymer ?
#
loop_
_entity_poly.entity_id
_entity_poly.type
_entity_poly.pdbx_seq_one_letter_code
_entity_poly.pdbx_strand_id
1 'polypeptide(L)' 'MAAFGKFDSSIDPSEVGKEFSVNEHVRFQVHNQPETGTITKQLKNSAVIAIDETSSNQELISESNGVVIINYKQMEPTDQ' A
#
# COMPACT_ATOMS: atom_id res chain seq x y z
N MET A 1 1.31 40.24 -6.83
CA MET A 1 0.91 39.10 -5.98
C MET A 1 1.48 37.85 -6.61
N ALA A 2 2.53 37.27 -6.06
CA ALA A 2 3.06 36.00 -6.56
C ALA A 2 2.04 34.91 -6.20
N ALA A 3 1.47 34.25 -7.20
CA ALA A 3 0.70 33.04 -6.96
C ALA A 3 1.67 32.02 -6.34
N PHE A 4 1.53 31.77 -5.04
CA PHE A 4 2.13 30.61 -4.40
C PHE A 4 1.75 29.41 -5.26
N GLY A 5 2.75 28.83 -5.94
CA GLY A 5 2.55 27.70 -6.82
C GLY A 5 1.77 26.64 -6.08
N LYS A 6 0.61 26.26 -6.62
CA LYS A 6 -0.08 25.06 -6.17
C LYS A 6 0.92 23.93 -6.40
N PHE A 7 1.54 23.45 -5.33
CA PHE A 7 2.31 22.22 -5.39
C PHE A 7 1.30 21.15 -5.76
N ASP A 8 1.31 20.75 -7.02
CA ASP A 8 0.49 19.66 -7.50
C ASP A 8 1.00 18.40 -6.80
N SER A 9 0.32 18.02 -5.71
CA SER A 9 0.63 16.83 -4.92
C SER A 9 0.11 15.56 -5.60
N SER A 10 -0.05 15.62 -6.93
CA SER A 10 -0.31 14.45 -7.77
C SER A 10 0.83 13.45 -7.57
N ILE A 11 0.50 12.34 -6.94
CA ILE A 11 1.40 11.20 -6.83
C ILE A 11 1.26 10.45 -8.14
N ASP A 12 2.30 10.46 -8.96
CA ASP A 12 2.40 9.64 -10.16
C ASP A 12 3.08 8.30 -9.80
N PRO A 13 2.34 7.17 -9.78
CA PRO A 13 2.90 5.86 -9.49
C PRO A 13 3.85 5.42 -10.62
N SER A 14 4.87 4.65 -10.27
CA SER A 14 5.72 3.93 -11.23
C SER A 14 4.90 3.01 -12.13
N GLU A 15 5.44 2.57 -13.26
CA GLU A 15 4.74 1.67 -14.20
C GLU A 15 4.09 0.46 -13.51
N VAL A 16 4.78 -0.16 -12.56
CA VAL A 16 4.25 -1.29 -11.77
C VAL A 16 3.12 -0.84 -10.82
N GLY A 17 3.23 0.37 -10.27
CA GLY A 17 2.22 0.95 -9.38
C GLY A 17 0.93 1.36 -10.08
N LYS A 18 0.96 1.57 -11.40
CA LYS A 18 -0.22 1.93 -12.21
C LYS A 18 -1.25 0.81 -12.31
N GLU A 19 -0.83 -0.43 -12.09
CA GLU A 19 -1.72 -1.59 -12.09
C GLU A 19 -2.60 -1.64 -10.84
N PHE A 20 -2.22 -0.93 -9.78
CA PHE A 20 -2.94 -0.90 -8.52
C PHE A 20 -3.78 0.38 -8.38
N SER A 21 -4.83 0.34 -7.57
CA SER A 21 -5.70 1.46 -7.24
C SER A 21 -5.94 1.60 -5.74
N VAL A 22 -6.30 2.79 -5.27
CA VAL A 22 -6.75 2.97 -3.88
C VAL A 22 -8.07 2.22 -3.67
N ASN A 23 -8.23 1.60 -2.50
CA ASN A 23 -9.30 0.66 -2.12
C ASN A 23 -9.26 -0.70 -2.83
N GLU A 24 -8.17 -1.01 -3.52
CA GLU A 24 -7.94 -2.34 -4.08
C GLU A 24 -7.39 -3.29 -3.01
N HIS A 25 -7.84 -4.53 -3.07
CA HIS A 25 -7.37 -5.61 -2.21
C HIS A 25 -6.16 -6.30 -2.83
N VAL A 26 -5.13 -6.53 -2.03
CA VAL A 26 -3.83 -6.99 -2.50
C VAL A 26 -3.22 -7.96 -1.52
N ARG A 27 -2.40 -8.87 -2.07
CA ARG A 27 -1.54 -9.77 -1.33
C ARG A 27 -0.12 -9.25 -1.36
N PHE A 28 0.60 -9.42 -0.26
CA PHE A 28 2.00 -9.04 -0.15
C PHE A 28 2.70 -9.94 0.87
N GLN A 29 4.00 -9.71 1.08
CA GLN A 29 4.80 -10.45 2.05
C GLN A 29 5.42 -9.52 3.09
N VAL A 30 5.30 -9.89 4.36
CA VAL A 30 5.99 -9.23 5.49
C VAL A 30 6.77 -10.30 6.24
N HIS A 31 8.08 -10.12 6.43
CA HIS A 31 8.94 -11.13 7.06
C HIS A 31 8.82 -12.56 6.46
N ASN A 32 8.64 -12.65 5.13
CA ASN A 32 8.37 -13.88 4.38
C ASN A 32 7.04 -14.59 4.71
N GLN A 33 6.16 -13.93 5.46
CA GLN A 33 4.80 -14.39 5.71
C GLN A 33 3.85 -13.71 4.72
N PRO A 34 2.96 -14.46 4.05
CA PRO A 34 1.97 -13.88 3.16
C PRO A 34 0.89 -13.17 3.98
N GLU A 35 0.63 -11.92 3.63
CA GLU A 35 -0.40 -11.08 4.25
C GLU A 35 -1.32 -10.53 3.16
N THR A 36 -2.49 -10.08 3.58
CA THR A 36 -3.47 -9.41 2.72
C THR A 36 -3.86 -8.07 3.32
N GLY A 37 -4.39 -7.20 2.49
CA GLY A 37 -4.84 -5.90 2.94
C GLY A 37 -5.38 -5.03 1.83
N THR A 38 -5.77 -3.83 2.20
CA THR A 38 -6.38 -2.85 1.30
C THR A 38 -5.48 -1.63 1.13
N ILE A 39 -5.25 -1.22 -0.12
CA ILE A 39 -4.48 -0.01 -0.43
C ILE A 39 -5.24 1.22 0.05
N THR A 40 -4.67 1.96 0.99
CA THR A 40 -5.25 3.22 1.49
C THR A 40 -4.68 4.45 0.81
N LYS A 41 -3.43 4.36 0.33
CA LYS A 41 -2.75 5.47 -0.35
C LYS A 41 -1.68 4.97 -1.30
N GLN A 42 -1.61 5.55 -2.48
CA GLN A 42 -0.52 5.32 -3.41
C GLN A 42 0.67 6.25 -3.13
N LEU A 43 1.87 5.74 -3.35
CA LEU A 43 3.13 6.48 -3.38
C LEU A 43 3.81 6.20 -4.72
N LYS A 44 4.96 6.82 -4.98
CA LYS A 44 5.64 6.66 -6.28
C LYS A 44 6.04 5.21 -6.59
N ASN A 45 6.60 4.49 -5.63
CA ASN A 45 7.13 3.13 -5.84
C ASN A 45 6.56 2.10 -4.85
N SER A 46 5.55 2.50 -4.08
CA SER A 46 5.01 1.74 -2.98
C SER A 46 3.56 2.14 -2.68
N ALA A 47 2.85 1.32 -1.95
CA ALA A 47 1.52 1.64 -1.43
C ALA A 47 1.53 1.61 0.11
N VAL A 48 0.70 2.44 0.72
CA VAL A 48 0.29 2.29 2.12
C VAL A 48 -0.88 1.32 2.13
N ILE A 49 -0.77 0.25 2.90
CA ILE A 49 -1.74 -0.84 2.95
C ILE A 49 -2.21 -0.99 4.39
N ALA A 50 -3.53 -1.01 4.58
CA ALA A 50 -4.14 -1.45 5.83
C ALA A 50 -4.23 -2.98 5.79
N ILE A 51 -3.58 -3.65 6.75
CA ILE A 51 -3.51 -5.12 6.81
C ILE A 51 -4.87 -5.66 7.25
N ASP A 52 -5.31 -6.78 6.67
CA ASP A 52 -6.47 -7.50 7.20
C ASP A 52 -6.10 -8.21 8.50
N GLU A 53 -6.78 -7.86 9.58
CA GLU A 53 -6.55 -8.49 10.87
C GLU A 53 -7.01 -9.95 10.85
N THR A 54 -6.10 -10.84 11.23
CA THR A 54 -6.35 -12.27 11.40
C THR A 54 -5.82 -12.73 12.77
N SER A 55 -6.24 -13.91 13.21
CA SER A 55 -5.71 -14.49 14.45
C SER A 55 -4.21 -14.81 14.38
N SER A 56 -3.66 -14.99 13.17
CA SER A 56 -2.26 -15.34 12.94
C SER A 56 -1.31 -14.13 12.89
N ASN A 57 -1.81 -12.92 12.62
CA ASN A 57 -0.97 -11.73 12.42
C ASN A 57 -1.13 -10.66 13.50
N GLN A 58 -1.66 -11.02 14.68
CA GLN A 58 -1.89 -10.07 15.79
C GLN A 58 -0.63 -9.31 16.24
N GLU A 59 0.53 -9.98 16.25
CA GLU A 59 1.81 -9.35 16.58
C GLU A 59 2.16 -8.26 15.55
N LEU A 60 2.09 -8.60 14.26
CA LEU A 60 2.32 -7.66 13.17
C LEU A 60 1.36 -6.46 13.24
N ILE A 61 0.07 -6.70 13.49
CA ILE A 61 -0.92 -5.63 13.65
C ILE A 61 -0.55 -4.72 14.82
N SER A 62 -0.15 -5.29 15.96
CA SER A 62 0.24 -4.53 17.14
C SER A 62 1.49 -3.68 16.91
N GLU A 63 2.47 -4.18 16.16
CA GLU A 63 3.73 -3.46 15.90
C GLU A 63 3.56 -2.37 14.83
N SER A 64 2.73 -2.63 13.82
CA SER A 64 2.51 -1.74 12.68
C SER A 64 1.33 -0.79 12.83
N ASN A 65 0.53 -0.92 13.90
CA ASN A 65 -0.80 -0.31 14.05
C ASN A 65 -1.73 -0.66 12.88
N GLY A 66 -1.60 -1.89 12.35
CA GLY A 66 -2.37 -2.39 11.21
C GLY A 66 -2.07 -1.74 9.86
N VAL A 67 -0.98 -0.99 9.73
CA VAL A 67 -0.64 -0.28 8.49
C VAL A 67 0.82 -0.50 8.10
N VAL A 68 1.07 -0.90 6.85
CA VAL A 68 2.40 -1.13 6.30
C VAL A 68 2.63 -0.39 4.98
N ILE A 69 3.89 -0.18 4.63
CA ILE A 69 4.30 0.37 3.34
C ILE A 69 5.01 -0.73 2.55
N ILE A 70 4.44 -1.11 1.41
CA ILE A 70 4.95 -2.21 0.59
C ILE A 70 5.34 -1.68 -0.78
N ASN A 71 6.48 -2.12 -1.30
CA ASN A 71 6.90 -1.81 -2.67
C ASN A 71 6.00 -2.55 -3.66
N TYR A 72 5.59 -1.88 -4.74
CA TYR A 72 4.71 -2.51 -5.75
C TYR A 72 5.26 -3.81 -6.33
N LYS A 73 6.59 -4.00 -6.37
CA LYS A 73 7.22 -5.25 -6.84
C LYS A 73 6.99 -6.46 -5.91
N GLN A 74 6.49 -6.22 -4.70
CA GLN A 74 6.20 -7.23 -3.68
C GLN A 74 4.68 -7.38 -3.46
N MET A 75 3.87 -6.81 -4.35
CA MET A 75 2.42 -6.84 -4.29
C MET A 75 1.86 -7.67 -5.44
N GLU A 76 0.77 -8.35 -5.17
CA GLU A 76 -0.01 -9.10 -6.15
C GLU A 76 -1.50 -8.75 -5.97
N PRO A 77 -2.27 -8.53 -7.03
CA PRO A 77 -3.72 -8.38 -6.93
C PRO A 77 -4.33 -9.71 -6.48
N THR A 78 -5.32 -9.66 -5.58
CA THR A 78 -6.03 -10.87 -5.11
C THR A 78 -7.12 -11.34 -6.06
N ASP A 79 -7.56 -10.49 -6.99
CA ASP A 79 -8.57 -10.80 -8.00
C ASP A 79 -7.89 -11.02 -9.37
N GLN A 80 -7.53 -12.28 -9.67
CA GLN A 80 -7.28 -12.77 -11.04
C GLN A 80 -7.96 -14.11 -11.29
#